data_AF-A0A7K0GAX6-F1
#
_entry.id   AF-A0A7K0GAX6-F1
#
_cell.length_a   1.000
_cell.length_b   1.000
_cell.length_c   1.000
_cell.angle_alpha   90.00
_cell.angle_beta   90.00
_cell.angle_gamma   90.00
#
_symmetry.space_group_name_H-M   'P 1'
#
loop_
_entity.id
_entity.type
_entity.pdbx_description
1 polymer ?
#
loop_
_entity_poly.entity_id
_entity_poly.type
_entity_poly.pdbx_seq_one_letter_code
_entity_poly.pdbx_strand_id
1 'polypeptide(L)'
;MKCPVCKDVTLLMSEKNGVEIDYCPECRGIWLDRGELDKIIDRARDARDGYRESERQEYRREERRDDRREDRYDERYDERARYDKKSKKKQSPLSALGDIMEIFGGE
;
A
#
# COMPACT_ATOMS: atom_id res chain seq x y z
N MET A 1 -46.14 2.02 -1.56
CA MET A 1 -46.73 2.38 -2.88
C MET A 1 -46.78 1.16 -3.80
N LYS A 2 -47.55 1.16 -4.91
CA LYS A 2 -47.59 0.00 -5.84
C LYS A 2 -46.45 0.07 -6.86
N CYS A 3 -45.88 -1.08 -7.20
CA CYS A 3 -44.88 -1.20 -8.25
C CYS A 3 -45.52 -0.93 -9.63
N PRO A 4 -45.03 0.03 -10.42
CA PRO A 4 -45.60 0.34 -11.74
C PRO A 4 -45.25 -0.72 -12.81
N VAL A 5 -44.30 -1.61 -12.52
CA VAL A 5 -43.94 -2.74 -13.40
C VAL A 5 -44.83 -3.96 -13.13
N CYS A 6 -44.98 -4.35 -11.85
CA CYS A 6 -45.73 -5.57 -11.47
C CYS A 6 -47.24 -5.34 -11.24
N LYS A 7 -47.70 -4.09 -11.27
CA LYS A 7 -49.10 -3.60 -11.16
C LYS A 7 -49.91 -3.98 -9.90
N ASP A 8 -49.55 -5.05 -9.18
CA ASP A 8 -50.25 -5.50 -7.96
C ASP A 8 -49.34 -5.84 -6.79
N VAL A 9 -48.06 -5.50 -6.90
CA VAL A 9 -47.08 -5.71 -5.83
C VAL A 9 -46.88 -4.41 -5.06
N THR A 10 -47.01 -4.50 -3.73
CA THR A 10 -46.67 -3.40 -2.83
C THR A 10 -45.17 -3.31 -2.68
N LEU A 11 -44.62 -2.13 -2.93
CA LEU A 11 -43.22 -1.80 -2.67
C LEU A 11 -42.97 -1.81 -1.16
N LEU A 12 -41.84 -2.42 -0.79
CA LEU A 12 -41.39 -2.52 0.59
C LEU A 12 -40.35 -1.44 0.84
N MET A 13 -40.56 -0.69 1.91
CA MET A 13 -39.65 0.35 2.36
C MET A 13 -38.45 -0.28 3.07
N SER A 14 -37.26 0.19 2.76
CA SER A 14 -36.01 -0.23 3.37
C SER A 14 -35.07 0.96 3.48
N GLU A 15 -34.10 0.89 4.40
CA GLU A 15 -33.04 1.90 4.49
C GLU A 15 -31.72 1.27 4.05
N LYS A 16 -31.01 1.94 3.15
CA LYS A 16 -29.67 1.53 2.72
C LYS A 16 -28.71 2.70 2.74
N ASN A 17 -27.64 2.56 3.53
CA ASN A 17 -26.61 3.59 3.70
C ASN A 17 -27.21 4.94 4.13
N GLY A 18 -28.25 4.94 4.98
CA GLY A 18 -28.94 6.16 5.39
C GLY A 18 -29.75 6.85 4.29
N VAL A 19 -30.21 6.09 3.27
CA VAL A 19 -31.17 6.54 2.25
C VAL A 19 -32.37 5.59 2.32
N GLU A 20 -33.57 6.15 2.39
CA GLU A 20 -34.81 5.39 2.28
C GLU A 20 -34.99 4.93 0.83
N ILE A 21 -35.34 3.67 0.62
CA ILE A 21 -35.51 3.07 -0.69
C ILE A 21 -36.80 2.23 -0.70
N ASP A 22 -37.54 2.31 -1.80
CA ASP A 22 -38.68 1.43 -2.05
C ASP A 22 -38.28 0.32 -3.02
N TYR A 23 -38.30 -0.94 -2.59
CA TYR A 23 -37.95 -2.07 -3.44
C TYR A 23 -39.14 -3.01 -3.71
N CYS A 24 -39.17 -3.58 -4.91
CA CYS A 24 -40.15 -4.59 -5.29
C CYS A 24 -39.59 -6.00 -5.05
N PRO A 25 -40.22 -6.88 -4.25
CA PRO A 25 -39.72 -8.24 -4.04
C PRO A 25 -39.84 -9.13 -5.29
N GLU A 26 -40.77 -8.82 -6.20
CA GLU A 26 -41.01 -9.62 -7.41
C GLU A 26 -40.03 -9.30 -8.55
N CYS A 27 -39.97 -8.03 -8.98
CA CYS A 27 -39.09 -7.63 -10.09
C CYS A 27 -37.71 -7.13 -9.66
N ARG A 28 -37.48 -6.97 -8.34
CA ARG A 28 -36.24 -6.39 -7.76
C ARG A 28 -35.96 -4.96 -8.22
N GLY A 29 -36.99 -4.24 -8.71
CA GLY A 29 -36.89 -2.82 -9.03
C GLY A 29 -36.74 -1.97 -7.78
N ILE A 30 -35.94 -0.91 -7.87
CA ILE A 30 -35.72 0.07 -6.81
C ILE A 30 -36.32 1.41 -7.27
N TRP A 31 -37.07 2.05 -6.37
CA TRP A 31 -37.75 3.32 -6.58
C TRP A 31 -37.24 4.30 -5.53
N LEU A 32 -36.90 5.50 -5.98
CA LEU A 32 -36.26 6.55 -5.20
C LEU A 32 -36.95 7.87 -5.49
N ASP A 33 -37.04 8.72 -4.48
CA ASP A 33 -37.56 10.07 -4.63
C ASP A 33 -36.53 11.04 -5.19
N ARG A 34 -37.02 12.19 -5.67
CA ARG A 34 -36.17 13.30 -6.13
C ARG A 34 -35.39 13.86 -4.94
N GLY A 35 -34.06 13.71 -4.97
CA GLY A 35 -33.14 14.11 -3.89
C GLY A 35 -32.57 12.94 -3.10
N GLU A 36 -33.18 11.75 -3.13
CA GLU A 36 -32.58 10.53 -2.59
C GLU A 36 -31.50 9.97 -3.50
N LEU A 37 -31.76 10.02 -4.81
CA LEU A 37 -30.79 9.66 -5.83
C LEU A 37 -29.49 10.46 -5.68
N ASP A 38 -29.59 11.77 -5.45
CA ASP A 38 -28.43 12.64 -5.28
C ASP A 38 -27.59 12.21 -4.06
N LYS A 39 -28.25 11.92 -2.93
CA LYS A 39 -27.58 11.40 -1.72
C LYS A 39 -26.85 10.08 -1.98
N ILE A 40 -27.42 9.19 -2.79
CA ILE A 40 -26.77 7.92 -3.16
C ILE A 40 -25.53 8.20 -4.02
N ILE A 41 -25.63 9.09 -5.00
CA ILE A 41 -24.53 9.44 -5.90
C ILE A 41 -23.38 10.04 -5.11
N ASP A 42 -23.65 10.98 -4.21
CA ASP A 42 -22.61 11.65 -3.44
C ASP A 42 -21.92 10.67 -2.48
N ARG A 43 -22.67 9.83 -1.77
CA ARG A 43 -22.09 8.76 -0.93
C ARG A 43 -21.27 7.75 -1.74
N ALA A 44 -21.71 7.42 -2.95
CA ALA A 44 -20.96 6.54 -3.83
C ALA A 44 -19.65 7.17 -4.32
N ARG A 45 -19.63 8.48 -4.53
CA ARG A 45 -18.40 9.24 -4.86
C ARG A 45 -17.46 9.25 -3.67
N ASP A 46 -17.94 9.62 -2.49
CA ASP A 46 -17.12 9.65 -1.26
C ASP A 46 -16.49 8.28 -0.98
N ALA A 47 -17.26 7.21 -1.13
CA ALA A 47 -16.74 5.85 -0.95
C ALA A 47 -15.66 5.50 -1.99
N ARG A 48 -15.83 5.89 -3.25
CA ARG A 48 -14.84 5.68 -4.31
C ARG A 48 -13.58 6.49 -4.09
N ASP A 49 -13.71 7.75 -3.66
CA ASP A 49 -12.58 8.62 -3.37
C ASP A 49 -11.80 8.14 -2.15
N GLY A 50 -12.51 7.68 -1.11
CA GLY A 50 -11.89 7.02 0.04
C GLY A 50 -11.09 5.77 -0.35
N TYR A 51 -11.64 4.92 -1.22
CA TYR A 51 -10.93 3.75 -1.74
C TYR A 51 -9.68 4.15 -2.54
N ARG A 52 -9.81 5.13 -3.44
CA ARG A 52 -8.71 5.61 -4.29
C ARG A 52 -7.58 6.24 -3.46
N GLU A 53 -7.92 6.98 -2.42
CA GLU A 53 -6.92 7.55 -1.51
C GLU A 53 -6.20 6.43 -0.73
N SER A 54 -6.92 5.41 -0.27
CA SER A 54 -6.32 4.27 0.42
C SER A 54 -5.32 3.51 -0.46
N GLU A 55 -5.67 3.27 -1.72
CA GLU A 55 -4.79 2.64 -2.72
C GLU A 55 -3.54 3.49 -2.97
N ARG A 56 -3.71 4.81 -3.11
CA ARG A 56 -2.58 5.73 -3.30
C ARG A 56 -1.63 5.74 -2.09
N GLN A 57 -2.18 5.68 -0.88
CA GLN A 57 -1.37 5.61 0.34
C GLN A 57 -0.61 4.29 0.45
N GLU A 58 -1.21 3.18 0.02
CA GLU A 58 -0.56 1.88 -0.02
C GLU A 58 0.62 1.88 -1.00
N TYR A 59 0.42 2.37 -2.24
CA TYR A 59 1.50 2.52 -3.22
C TYR A 59 2.67 3.35 -2.68
N ARG A 60 2.39 4.51 -2.07
CA ARG A 60 3.43 5.35 -1.45
C ARG A 60 4.17 4.61 -0.32
N ARG A 61 3.46 3.76 0.42
CA ARG A 61 4.07 2.98 1.51
C ARG A 61 4.97 1.88 0.98
N GLU A 62 4.59 1.26 -0.13
CA GLU A 62 5.37 0.25 -0.83
C GLU A 62 6.63 0.85 -1.45
N GLU A 63 6.51 1.99 -2.14
CA GLU A 63 7.65 2.76 -2.67
C GLU A 63 8.69 3.04 -1.56
N ARG A 64 8.26 3.56 -0.41
CA ARG A 64 9.15 3.77 0.75
C ARG A 64 9.79 2.50 1.30
N ARG A 65 9.15 1.33 1.14
CA ARG A 65 9.73 0.04 1.56
C ARG A 65 10.80 -0.41 0.57
N ASP A 66 10.57 -0.18 -0.71
CA ASP A 66 11.53 -0.48 -1.78
C ASP A 66 12.77 0.40 -1.68
N ASP A 67 12.61 1.71 -1.47
CA ASP A 67 13.74 2.63 -1.22
C ASP A 67 14.61 2.14 -0.06
N ARG A 68 13.97 1.79 1.08
CA ARG A 68 14.69 1.26 2.26
C ARG A 68 15.38 -0.08 1.97
N ARG A 69 14.82 -0.89 1.07
CA ARG A 69 15.40 -2.17 0.67
C ARG A 69 16.63 -1.96 -0.21
N GLU A 70 16.60 -0.96 -1.08
CA GLU A 70 17.72 -0.53 -1.91
C GLU A 70 18.86 0.03 -1.05
N ASP A 71 18.58 0.94 -0.11
CA ASP A 71 19.58 1.47 0.83
C ASP A 71 20.33 0.35 1.57
N ARG A 72 19.58 -0.67 2.02
CA ARG A 72 20.16 -1.85 2.70
C ARG A 72 21.04 -2.69 1.76
N TYR A 73 20.68 -2.77 0.48
CA TYR A 73 21.46 -3.51 -0.51
C TYR A 73 22.81 -2.82 -0.76
N ASP A 74 22.79 -1.49 -0.90
CA ASP A 74 23.99 -0.69 -1.09
C ASP A 74 24.92 -0.75 0.11
N GLU A 75 24.39 -0.64 1.34
CA GLU A 75 25.18 -0.76 2.56
C GLU A 75 25.91 -2.12 2.64
N ARG A 76 25.21 -3.20 2.29
CA ARG A 76 25.80 -4.55 2.24
C ARG A 76 26.87 -4.67 1.15
N TYR A 77 26.65 -4.05 -0.01
CA TYR A 77 27.61 -4.05 -1.10
C TYR A 77 28.91 -3.35 -0.68
N ASP A 78 28.78 -2.17 -0.07
CA ASP A 78 29.89 -1.39 0.46
C ASP A 78 30.67 -2.13 1.55
N GLU A 79 29.97 -2.79 2.48
CA GLU A 79 30.60 -3.61 3.52
C GLU A 79 31.45 -4.73 2.89
N ARG A 80 30.91 -5.43 1.89
CA ARG A 80 31.63 -6.50 1.20
C ARG A 80 32.84 -5.97 0.44
N ALA A 81 32.73 -4.83 -0.21
CA ALA A 81 33.85 -4.19 -0.89
C ALA A 81 34.96 -3.77 0.09
N ARG A 82 34.61 -3.27 1.28
CA ARG A 82 35.57 -2.95 2.35
C ARG A 82 36.28 -4.20 2.87
N TYR A 83 35.55 -5.30 3.07
CA TYR A 83 36.14 -6.57 3.50
C TYR A 83 37.13 -7.12 2.47
N ASP A 84 36.77 -7.11 1.18
CA ASP A 84 37.66 -7.56 0.10
C ASP A 84 38.94 -6.73 0.01
N LYS A 85 38.83 -5.39 0.08
CA LYS A 85 39.99 -4.49 0.14
C LYS A 85 40.90 -4.77 1.34
N LYS A 86 40.31 -5.03 2.52
CA LYS A 86 41.06 -5.38 3.74
C LYS A 86 41.79 -6.72 3.60
N SER A 87 41.14 -7.71 2.98
CA SER A 87 41.74 -9.03 2.71
C SER A 87 42.94 -8.91 1.77
N LYS A 88 42.79 -8.16 0.67
CA LYS A 88 43.88 -7.91 -0.30
C LYS A 88 45.05 -7.13 0.32
N LYS A 89 44.78 -6.18 1.23
CA LYS A 89 45.83 -5.46 1.96
C LYS A 89 46.63 -6.37 2.90
N LYS A 90 46.00 -7.36 3.53
CA LYS A 90 46.67 -8.36 4.39
C LYS A 90 47.49 -9.39 3.62
N GLN A 91 47.17 -9.60 2.34
CA GLN A 91 47.92 -10.48 1.43
C GLN A 91 49.04 -9.74 0.68
N SER A 92 49.23 -8.44 0.94
CA SER A 92 50.29 -7.66 0.32
C SER A 92 51.66 -8.02 0.94
N PRO A 93 52.72 -8.23 0.14
CA PRO A 93 54.06 -8.49 0.67
C PRO A 93 54.63 -7.32 1.49
N LEU A 94 54.08 -6.12 1.36
CA LEU A 94 54.47 -4.94 2.16
C LEU A 94 53.91 -4.97 3.59
N SER A 95 52.81 -5.69 3.86
CA SER A 95 52.31 -5.85 5.25
C SER A 95 53.18 -6.82 6.06
N ALA A 96 53.88 -7.75 5.41
CA ALA A 96 54.83 -8.65 6.07
C ALA A 96 56.10 -7.93 6.58
N LEU A 97 56.47 -6.78 6.00
CA LEU A 97 57.63 -6.00 6.46
C LEU A 97 57.31 -5.12 7.70
N GLY A 98 56.03 -4.77 7.91
CA GLY A 98 55.58 -4.09 9.13
C GLY A 98 55.58 -5.03 10.34
N ASP A 99 55.09 -6.26 10.16
CA ASP A 99 55.04 -7.28 11.22
C ASP A 99 56.45 -7.78 11.62
N ILE A 100 57.43 -7.70 10.72
CA ILE A 100 58.84 -8.05 11.03
C ILE A 100 59.53 -6.99 11.90
N MET A 101 59.15 -5.71 11.80
CA MET A 101 59.78 -4.64 12.58
C MET A 101 59.22 -4.55 14.02
N GLU A 102 58.04 -5.11 14.31
CA GLU A 102 57.50 -5.24 15.67
C GLU A 102 58.07 -6.46 16.42
N ILE A 103 58.54 -7.50 15.73
CA ILE A 103 59.06 -8.74 16.35
C ILE A 103 60.52 -8.61 16.83
N PHE A 104 61.30 -7.66 16.30
CA PHE A 104 62.73 -7.51 16.62
C PHE A 104 63.12 -6.14 17.22
N GLY A 105 62.18 -5.25 17.52
CA GLY A 105 62.43 -3.87 17.98
C GLY A 105 62.36 -3.65 19.49
N GLY A 106 62.96 -4.55 20.29
CA GLY A 106 63.02 -4.41 21.74
C GLY A 106 64.46 -4.58 22.27
N GLU A 107 65.21 -3.48 22.30
CA GLU A 107 66.28 -3.23 23.27
C GLU A 107 66.02 -1.88 23.95
#